data_AF-A0A7J9V9E2-F1
#
_entry.id   AF-A0A7J9V9E2-F1
#
_cell.length_a   1.000
_cell.length_b   1.000
_cell.length_c   1.000
_cell.angle_alpha   90.00
_cell.angle_beta   90.00
_cell.angle_gamma   90.00
#
_symmetry.space_group_name_H-M   'P 1'
#
loop_
_entity.id
_entity.type
_entity.pdbx_description
1 polymer ?
#
loop_
_entity_poly.entity_id
_entity_poly.type
_entity_poly.pdbx_seq_one_letter_code
_entity_poly.pdbx_strand_id
1 'polypeptide(L)'
;MPYVIAEPCIDVMDRSCMEECPVDCIYEGERKLYINPMECIDCGACEPACPVEAISQDRNVAAEHEAFVEDNRRFFTEALPGRDDVLGQPGGSMVLGPVGADTELVTEYEPRG
;
A
#
# COMPACT_ATOMS: atom_id res chain seq x y z
N MET A 1 -6.38 13.62 -3.26
CA MET A 1 -6.87 12.37 -2.63
C MET A 1 -5.75 11.37 -2.67
N PRO A 2 -5.68 10.40 -1.75
CA PRO A 2 -4.53 9.49 -1.71
C PRO A 2 -4.49 8.58 -2.93
N TYR A 3 -3.28 8.15 -3.27
CA TYR A 3 -3.07 7.04 -4.18
C TYR A 3 -3.23 5.70 -3.44
N VAL A 4 -3.59 4.66 -4.17
CA VAL A 4 -3.91 3.33 -3.66
C VAL A 4 -3.13 2.30 -4.45
N ILE A 5 -2.52 1.33 -3.77
CA ILE A 5 -1.92 0.15 -4.39
C ILE A 5 -2.94 -0.99 -4.35
N ALA A 6 -3.21 -1.63 -5.48
CA ALA A 6 -4.23 -2.66 -5.66
C ALA A 6 -3.63 -4.07 -5.80
N GLU A 7 -4.49 -5.01 -6.19
CA GLU A 7 -4.19 -6.44 -6.36
C GLU A 7 -2.89 -6.76 -7.11
N PRO A 8 -2.54 -6.11 -8.25
CA PRO A 8 -1.40 -6.56 -9.06
C PRO A 8 -0.04 -6.44 -8.36
N CYS A 9 0.03 -5.77 -7.21
CA CYS A 9 1.23 -5.67 -6.40
C CYS A 9 1.48 -6.91 -5.52
N ILE A 10 0.44 -7.70 -5.22
CA ILE A 10 0.54 -8.86 -4.32
C ILE A 10 1.51 -9.89 -4.91
N ASP A 11 2.50 -10.28 -4.11
CA ASP A 11 3.61 -11.18 -4.45
C ASP A 11 4.53 -10.72 -5.60
N VAL A 12 4.31 -9.53 -6.16
CA VAL A 12 5.19 -8.90 -7.16
C VAL A 12 6.18 -7.96 -6.47
N MET A 13 5.67 -7.03 -5.65
CA MET A 13 6.44 -6.08 -4.83
C MET A 13 7.72 -5.53 -5.51
N ASP A 14 7.57 -4.92 -6.69
CA ASP A 14 8.70 -4.41 -7.48
C ASP A 14 9.46 -3.25 -6.81
N ARG A 15 8.80 -2.50 -5.92
CA ARG A 15 9.33 -1.37 -5.14
C ARG A 15 9.77 -0.13 -5.91
N SER A 16 9.74 -0.09 -7.25
CA SER A 16 10.08 1.14 -8.02
C SER A 16 9.29 2.38 -7.58
N CYS A 17 8.04 2.21 -7.16
CA CYS A 17 7.21 3.32 -6.67
C CYS A 17 7.73 3.96 -5.37
N MET A 18 8.46 3.23 -4.53
CA MET A 18 9.02 3.74 -3.27
C MET A 18 10.12 4.77 -3.52
N GLU A 19 10.93 4.57 -4.57
CA GLU A 19 12.01 5.50 -4.95
C GLU A 19 11.46 6.84 -5.44
N GLU A 20 10.26 6.85 -6.00
CA GLU A 20 9.62 8.03 -6.59
C GLU A 20 8.76 8.81 -5.60
N CYS A 21 8.48 8.28 -4.41
CA CYS A 21 7.60 8.93 -3.44
C CYS A 21 8.34 10.06 -2.67
N PRO A 22 8.02 11.35 -2.89
CA PRO A 22 8.78 12.46 -2.29
C PRO A 22 8.58 12.62 -0.78
N VAL A 23 7.57 11.94 -0.21
CA VAL A 23 7.23 11.96 1.22
C VAL A 23 7.40 10.59 1.87
N ASP A 24 7.99 9.63 1.15
CA ASP A 24 8.30 8.29 1.66
C ASP A 24 7.10 7.55 2.29
N CYS A 25 5.89 7.76 1.76
CA CYS A 25 4.64 7.27 2.36
C CYS A 25 4.19 5.90 1.83
N ILE A 26 5.08 5.12 1.20
CA ILE A 26 4.79 3.79 0.65
C ILE A 26 5.51 2.76 1.51
N TYR A 27 4.76 1.91 2.19
CA TYR A 27 5.26 0.99 3.19
C TYR A 27 5.19 -0.45 2.68
N GLU A 28 6.17 -1.25 3.08
CA GLU A 28 6.29 -2.65 2.70
C GLU A 28 5.63 -3.56 3.75
N GLY A 29 4.57 -4.26 3.34
CA GLY A 29 4.00 -5.37 4.10
C GLY A 29 4.77 -6.67 3.87
N GLU A 30 4.10 -7.82 4.03
CA GLU A 30 4.72 -9.12 3.76
C GLU A 30 4.58 -9.54 2.28
N ARG A 31 3.41 -9.29 1.69
CA ARG A 31 3.08 -9.69 0.31
C ARG A 31 2.81 -8.53 -0.62
N LYS A 32 2.59 -7.32 -0.10
CA LYS A 32 2.19 -6.15 -0.90
C LYS A 32 2.75 -4.85 -0.31
N LEU A 33 2.85 -3.82 -1.14
CA LEU A 33 3.12 -2.45 -0.72
C LEU A 33 1.81 -1.69 -0.44
N TYR A 34 1.85 -0.72 0.48
CA TYR A 34 0.70 0.07 0.91
C TYR A 34 1.03 1.56 0.95
N ILE A 35 0.16 2.41 0.40
CA ILE A 35 0.30 3.87 0.51
C ILE A 35 -0.45 4.34 1.75
N ASN A 36 0.22 5.10 2.63
CA ASN A 36 -0.44 5.70 3.78
C ASN A 36 -1.30 6.90 3.33
N PRO A 37 -2.64 6.81 3.42
CA PRO A 37 -3.52 7.86 2.92
C PRO A 37 -3.45 9.14 3.76
N MET A 38 -2.94 9.07 4.99
CA MET A 38 -2.77 10.22 5.87
C MET A 38 -1.46 10.99 5.60
N GLU A 39 -0.52 10.39 4.88
CA GLU A 39 0.78 10.99 4.53
C GLU A 39 0.88 11.31 3.03
N CYS A 40 0.12 10.62 2.18
CA CYS A 40 0.11 10.86 0.75
C CYS A 40 -0.32 12.28 0.39
N ILE A 41 0.51 12.97 -0.40
CA ILE A 41 0.28 14.35 -0.83
C ILE A 41 -0.28 14.48 -2.26
N ASP A 42 -0.78 13.39 -2.85
CA ASP A 42 -1.39 13.39 -4.20
C ASP A 42 -0.47 13.92 -5.31
N CYS A 43 0.83 13.58 -5.25
CA CYS A 43 1.81 14.05 -6.24
C CYS A 43 1.82 13.23 -7.55
N GLY A 44 1.36 11.98 -7.51
CA GLY A 44 1.24 11.09 -8.67
C GLY A 44 2.52 10.50 -9.24
N ALA A 45 3.70 10.73 -8.64
CA ALA A 45 4.96 10.20 -9.15
C ALA A 45 5.05 8.66 -9.12
N CYS A 46 4.40 8.02 -8.14
CA CYS A 46 4.44 6.57 -7.96
C CYS A 46 3.62 5.79 -9.00
N GLU A 47 2.55 6.37 -9.54
CA GLU A 47 1.63 5.72 -10.49
C GLU A 47 2.34 5.24 -11.77
N PRO A 48 3.03 6.09 -12.56
CA PRO A 48 3.71 5.66 -13.77
C PRO A 48 4.96 4.81 -13.51
N ALA A 49 5.44 4.76 -12.26
CA ALA A 49 6.62 3.98 -11.88
C ALA A 49 6.31 2.49 -11.65
N CYS A 50 5.03 2.12 -11.46
CA CYS A 50 4.65 0.74 -11.20
C CYS A 50 4.58 -0.08 -12.50
N PRO A 51 5.43 -1.10 -12.70
CA PRO A 51 5.48 -1.86 -13.96
C PRO A 51 4.29 -2.79 -14.18
N VAL A 52 3.50 -3.04 -13.13
CA VAL A 52 2.31 -3.89 -13.15
C VAL A 52 1.01 -3.09 -12.98
N GLU A 53 1.09 -1.76 -13.13
CA GLU A 53 -0.06 -0.86 -13.12
C GLU A 53 -0.96 -1.01 -11.87
N ALA A 54 -0.36 -1.33 -10.72
CA ALA A 54 -1.09 -1.58 -9.48
C ALA A 54 -1.55 -0.30 -8.77
N ILE A 55 -1.15 0.89 -9.24
CA ILE A 55 -1.30 2.14 -8.51
C ILE A 55 -2.25 3.06 -9.25
N SER A 56 -3.24 3.61 -8.55
CA SER A 56 -4.16 4.63 -9.08
C SER A 56 -4.64 5.56 -7.97
N GLN A 57 -5.20 6.72 -8.31
CA GLN A 57 -5.91 7.56 -7.34
C GLN A 57 -7.13 6.79 -6.82
N ASP A 58 -7.47 6.94 -5.53
CA ASP A 58 -8.60 6.26 -4.87
C ASP A 58 -9.92 6.27 -5.67
N ARG A 59 -10.27 7.41 -6.28
CA ARG A 59 -11.47 7.59 -7.13
C ARG A 59 -11.43 6.92 -8.50
N ASN A 60 -10.24 6.49 -8.93
CA ASN A 60 -9.97 5.89 -10.24
C ASN A 60 -9.66 4.39 -10.14
N VAL A 61 -9.72 3.82 -8.93
CA VAL A 61 -9.55 2.38 -8.73
C VAL A 61 -10.62 1.62 -9.51
N ALA A 62 -10.23 0.56 -10.21
CA ALA A 62 -11.15 -0.30 -10.95
C ALA A 62 -12.15 -0.98 -9.99
N ALA A 63 -13.36 -1.27 -10.47
CA ALA A 63 -14.44 -1.81 -9.62
C ALA A 63 -14.03 -3.11 -8.92
N GLU A 64 -13.29 -3.98 -9.60
CA GLU A 64 -12.75 -5.23 -9.06
C GLU A 64 -11.72 -5.04 -7.94
N HIS A 65 -11.17 -3.83 -7.81
CA HIS A 65 -10.11 -3.47 -6.87
C HIS A 65 -10.56 -2.48 -5.78
N GLU A 66 -11.84 -2.11 -5.74
CA GLU A 66 -12.38 -1.12 -4.77
C GLU A 66 -12.04 -1.46 -3.31
N ALA A 67 -12.00 -2.75 -2.95
CA ALA A 67 -11.62 -3.21 -1.61
C ALA A 67 -10.23 -2.72 -1.17
N PHE A 68 -9.33 -2.46 -2.13
CA PHE A 68 -7.96 -2.05 -1.85
C PHE A 68 -7.84 -0.60 -1.38
N VAL A 69 -8.86 0.25 -1.60
CA VAL A 69 -8.88 1.60 -1.05
C VAL A 69 -8.88 1.54 0.48
N GLU A 70 -9.77 0.72 1.03
CA GLU A 70 -9.88 0.52 2.47
C GLU A 70 -8.72 -0.32 3.02
N ASP A 71 -8.24 -1.31 2.27
CA ASP A 71 -7.05 -2.10 2.58
C ASP A 71 -5.82 -1.23 2.91
N ASN A 72 -5.51 -0.27 2.03
CA ASN A 72 -4.40 0.66 2.24
C ASN A 72 -4.59 1.48 3.52
N ARG A 73 -5.83 1.86 3.86
CA ARG A 73 -6.13 2.56 5.12
C ARG A 73 -5.97 1.65 6.34
N ARG A 74 -6.48 0.42 6.28
CA ARG A 74 -6.45 -0.55 7.40
C ARG A 74 -5.05 -0.92 7.81
N PHE A 75 -4.14 -1.03 6.85
CA PHE A 75 -2.72 -1.28 7.12
C PHE A 75 -2.12 -0.33 8.18
N PHE A 76 -2.59 0.91 8.24
CA PHE A 76 -2.11 1.91 9.20
C PHE A 76 -3.03 2.16 10.39
N THR A 77 -4.29 1.73 10.33
CA THR A 77 -5.33 2.11 11.31
C THR A 77 -5.86 0.94 12.12
N GLU A 78 -5.41 -0.27 11.82
CA GLU A 78 -5.73 -1.49 12.56
C GLU A 78 -4.44 -2.17 13.03
N ALA A 79 -4.55 -2.99 14.07
CA ALA A 79 -3.43 -3.79 14.54
C ALA A 79 -3.22 -4.96 13.58
N LEU A 80 -2.04 -5.01 12.96
CA LEU A 80 -1.66 -6.07 12.03
C LEU A 80 -1.30 -7.36 12.78
N PRO A 81 -1.35 -8.54 12.14
CA PRO A 81 -0.90 -9.79 12.74
C PRO A 81 0.48 -9.67 13.40
N GLY A 82 0.54 -10.00 14.69
CA GLY A 82 1.78 -9.93 15.47
C GLY A 82 2.15 -8.54 16.02
N ARG A 83 1.26 -7.53 15.93
CA ARG A 83 1.45 -6.20 16.51
C ARG A 83 0.36 -5.86 17.54
N ASP A 84 0.76 -5.19 18.61
CA ASP A 84 -0.15 -4.76 19.69
C ASP A 84 -0.84 -3.41 19.38
N ASP A 85 -0.23 -2.58 18.53
CA ASP A 85 -0.66 -1.23 18.19
C ASP A 85 -0.75 -1.01 16.68
N VAL A 86 -1.49 0.03 16.29
CA VAL A 86 -1.60 0.50 14.89
C VAL A 86 -0.33 1.24 14.46
N LEU A 87 0.00 1.23 13.16
CA LEU A 87 1.17 1.96 12.65
C LEU A 87 0.97 3.49 12.63
N GLY A 88 -0.23 3.96 12.33
CA GLY A 88 -0.56 5.39 12.27
C GLY A 88 0.14 6.14 11.14
N GLN A 89 0.92 7.16 11.50
CA GLN A 89 1.71 7.99 10.58
C GLN A 89 3.20 7.92 10.99
N PRO A 90 3.93 6.86 10.59
CA PRO A 90 5.32 6.66 10.96
C PRO A 90 6.27 7.77 10.48
N GLY A 91 5.87 8.56 9.48
CA GLY A 91 6.67 9.65 8.93
C GLY A 91 7.76 9.20 7.96
N GLY A 92 7.57 8.07 7.28
CA GLY A 92 8.44 7.56 6.24
C GLY A 92 8.70 6.06 6.34
N SER A 93 8.66 5.36 5.20
CA SER A 93 8.95 3.93 5.09
C SER A 93 10.38 3.59 5.52
N MET A 94 11.36 4.47 5.27
CA MET A 94 12.75 4.26 5.66
C MET A 94 12.94 4.31 7.18
N VAL A 95 12.07 5.04 7.90
CA VAL A 95 12.09 5.13 9.36
C VAL A 95 11.55 3.85 9.98
N LEU A 96 10.48 3.30 9.40
CA LEU A 96 9.82 2.10 9.92
C LEU A 96 10.48 0.79 9.47
N GLY A 97 10.99 0.75 8.24
CA GLY A 97 11.43 -0.47 7.57
C GLY A 97 10.26 -1.38 7.16
N PRO A 98 10.56 -2.58 6.63
CA PRO A 98 9.54 -3.58 6.29
C PRO A 98 8.71 -3.96 7.52
N VAL A 99 7.39 -3.96 7.35
CA VAL A 99 6.44 -4.21 8.43
C VAL A 99 6.34 -5.71 8.75
N GLY A 100 6.52 -6.57 7.75
CA GLY A 100 6.50 -8.05 7.87
C GLY A 100 5.12 -8.63 8.18
N ALA A 101 4.06 -7.87 7.87
CA ALA A 101 2.67 -8.28 8.04
C ALA A 101 1.81 -7.55 7.01
N ASP A 102 0.66 -8.13 6.71
CA ASP A 102 -0.35 -7.57 5.82
C ASP A 102 -1.70 -7.45 6.52
N THR A 103 -2.66 -6.78 5.88
CA THR A 103 -4.07 -6.84 6.28
C THR A 103 -4.64 -8.25 6.09
N GLU A 104 -5.83 -8.51 6.66
CA GLU A 104 -6.57 -9.76 6.43
C GLU A 104 -6.84 -10.01 4.93
N LEU A 105 -7.22 -8.96 4.18
CA LEU A 105 -7.51 -9.06 2.75
C LEU A 105 -6.34 -9.64 1.94
N VAL A 106 -5.13 -9.17 2.21
CA VAL A 106 -3.92 -9.60 1.48
C VAL A 106 -3.35 -10.90 2.06
N THR A 107 -3.47 -11.10 3.37
CA THR A 107 -3.07 -12.36 4.03
C THR A 107 -3.85 -13.55 3.45
N GLU A 108 -5.16 -13.39 3.24
CA GLU A 108 -6.05 -14.43 2.74
C GLU A 108 -6.14 -14.47 1.20
N TYR A 109 -5.39 -13.61 0.49
CA TYR A 109 -5.50 -13.51 -0.96
C TYR A 109 -4.99 -14.77 -1.67
N GLU A 110 -5.88 -15.42 -2.43
CA GLU A 110 -5.57 -16.49 -3.37
C GLU A 110 -5.57 -15.94 -4.81
N PRO A 111 -4.50 -16.17 -5.60
CA PRO A 111 -4.44 -15.71 -6.98
C PRO A 111 -5.62 -16.25 -7.79
N ARG A 112 -6.36 -15.34 -8.43
CA ARG A 112 -7.36 -15.73 -9.43
C ARG A 112 -6.59 -16.26 -10.65
N GLY A 113 -6.62 -17.59 -10.82
CA GLY A 113 -5.87 -18.30 -11.87
C GLY A 113 -6.26 -17.96 -13.30
#